data_AF-A0AAN6YZM3-F1
#
_entry.id   AF-A0AAN6YZM3-F1
#
_cell.length_a   1.000
_cell.length_b   1.000
_cell.length_c   1.000
_cell.angle_alpha   90.00
_cell.angle_beta   90.00
_cell.angle_gamma   90.00
#
_symmetry.space_group_name_H-M   'P 1'
#
loop_
_entity.id
_entity.type
_entity.pdbx_description
1 polymer ?
#
loop_
_entity_poly.entity_id
_entity_poly.type
_entity_poly.pdbx_seq_one_letter_code
_entity_poly.pdbx_strand_id
1 'polypeptide(L)'
;MRENVVSFALSTVVAHLLLSKAYAARPCGNSSAGFQYRLGDMRYDGPDPSKNNGLATIAASLQGSTGTPLFECIGQWPKAWEGWYEDGNKLIWGDCIYTGAGLAQDRTVSFAVDWKKRAMYLAHTFACSDKEGSDGLAIGSISLDLNCTTADDGSFCVPKSPSTGTRPTLTISTTLLPAPLDGTVACIDASTQYQSWRLENWQRRIEMEPGSSPTNPKIVSDSGPSFTLRSLALGGELSCATSGQQNGTFVGACRFADAAARTTGEFSFDPKLNMLVISQQWRCDDSTSFETDGVIFMQASCGRVFNSNMFICTSNPVWIGTGVV
;
A
#
# COMPACT_ATOMS: atom_id res chain seq x y z
N MET A 1 -55.40 49.98 24.35
CA MET A 1 -56.61 49.19 24.01
C MET A 1 -56.22 48.16 22.97
N ARG A 2 -56.53 46.90 23.26
CA ARG A 2 -56.47 45.69 22.40
C ARG A 2 -55.10 45.03 22.19
N GLU A 3 -54.87 44.10 23.12
CA GLU A 3 -54.39 42.74 22.88
C GLU A 3 -54.80 42.16 21.52
N ASN A 4 -53.90 41.41 20.90
CA ASN A 4 -54.22 40.24 20.10
C ASN A 4 -53.10 39.22 20.21
N VAL A 5 -53.46 38.09 20.81
CA VAL A 5 -52.73 36.82 20.84
C VAL A 5 -52.91 36.13 19.49
N VAL A 6 -51.84 35.70 18.84
CA VAL A 6 -51.86 34.51 17.99
C VAL A 6 -50.56 33.73 18.22
N SER A 7 -50.74 32.56 18.84
CA SER A 7 -49.77 31.49 19.01
C SER A 7 -49.60 30.73 17.69
N PHE A 8 -48.36 30.47 17.24
CA PHE A 8 -48.08 29.37 16.33
C PHE A 8 -46.69 28.75 16.56
N ALA A 9 -46.77 27.50 17.03
CA ALA A 9 -45.97 26.34 16.66
C ALA A 9 -44.44 26.42 16.77
N LEU A 10 -43.94 25.66 17.76
CA LEU A 10 -42.64 25.02 17.75
C LEU A 10 -42.32 24.46 16.35
N SER A 11 -41.30 25.03 15.69
CA SER A 11 -40.59 24.32 14.63
C SER A 11 -39.55 23.43 15.30
N THR A 12 -39.99 22.23 15.67
CA THR A 12 -39.17 21.02 15.75
C THR A 12 -38.60 20.76 14.36
N VAL A 13 -37.51 21.44 14.02
CA VAL A 13 -36.68 21.03 12.89
C VAL A 13 -36.04 19.72 13.27
N VAL A 14 -36.60 18.68 12.66
CA VAL A 14 -36.17 17.30 12.56
C VAL A 14 -34.64 17.24 12.41
N ALA A 15 -33.93 17.16 13.54
CA ALA A 15 -32.54 16.72 13.63
C ALA A 15 -32.48 15.18 13.53
N HIS A 16 -33.18 14.61 12.55
CA HIS A 16 -33.11 13.21 12.17
C HIS A 16 -32.78 13.17 10.69
N LEU A 17 -31.50 12.91 10.39
CA LEU A 17 -30.97 12.24 9.17
C LEU A 17 -29.53 12.63 8.80
N LEU A 18 -28.69 13.02 9.76
CA LEU A 18 -27.22 12.94 9.59
C LEU A 18 -26.57 12.28 10.81
N LEU A 19 -27.06 11.10 11.17
CA LEU A 19 -26.19 10.09 11.80
C LEU A 19 -25.49 9.35 10.65
N SER A 20 -24.55 10.04 9.98
CA SER A 20 -23.41 9.34 9.42
C SER A 20 -22.62 8.81 10.61
N LYS A 21 -23.10 7.69 11.18
CA LYS A 21 -22.26 6.84 12.01
C LYS A 21 -21.15 6.37 11.08
N ALA A 22 -20.06 7.12 11.04
CA ALA A 22 -18.78 6.58 10.66
C ALA A 22 -18.57 5.41 11.62
N TYR A 23 -18.83 4.19 11.13
CA TYR A 23 -18.59 2.98 11.91
C TYR A 23 -17.09 2.95 12.15
N ALA A 24 -16.69 3.28 13.37
CA ALA A 24 -15.33 3.07 13.81
C ALA A 24 -15.03 1.56 13.67
N ALA A 25 -13.97 1.21 12.95
CA ALA A 25 -13.91 -0.12 12.33
C ALA A 25 -13.58 -1.20 13.35
N ARG A 26 -12.53 -1.05 14.16
CA ARG A 26 -11.95 -2.12 15.00
C ARG A 26 -11.25 -1.56 16.25
N PRO A 27 -11.09 -2.34 17.35
CA PRO A 27 -10.28 -1.93 18.49
C PRO A 27 -8.79 -1.83 18.12
N CYS A 28 -8.07 -0.87 18.73
CA CYS A 28 -6.64 -0.66 18.56
C CYS A 28 -5.83 -1.43 19.62
N GLY A 29 -4.72 -2.05 19.22
CA GLY A 29 -3.77 -2.72 20.14
C GLY A 29 -4.31 -3.97 20.86
N ASN A 30 -3.40 -4.85 21.31
CA ASN A 30 -3.58 -6.00 22.23
C ASN A 30 -4.93 -6.74 22.21
N SER A 31 -5.53 -6.90 21.03
CA SER A 31 -6.71 -7.73 20.82
C SER A 31 -6.26 -9.04 20.18
N SER A 32 -6.65 -10.18 20.75
CA SER A 32 -6.38 -11.50 20.18
C SER A 32 -7.26 -11.81 18.95
N ALA A 33 -8.18 -10.91 18.58
CA ALA A 33 -9.03 -11.08 17.41
C ALA A 33 -8.21 -10.79 16.15
N GLY A 34 -7.77 -11.86 15.48
CA GLY A 34 -7.19 -11.76 14.15
C GLY A 34 -8.26 -11.49 13.07
N PHE A 35 -7.86 -10.81 12.01
CA PHE A 35 -8.70 -10.63 10.82
C PHE A 35 -8.39 -11.70 9.79
N GLN A 36 -9.38 -12.06 8.97
CA GLN A 36 -9.22 -13.08 7.95
C GLN A 36 -9.60 -12.54 6.58
N TYR A 37 -8.71 -12.75 5.62
CA TYR A 37 -9.04 -12.65 4.20
C TYR A 37 -9.02 -14.03 3.58
N ARG A 38 -10.03 -14.32 2.77
CA ARG A 38 -9.98 -15.49 1.90
C ARG A 38 -9.20 -15.11 0.66
N LEU A 39 -8.16 -15.88 0.35
CA LEU A 39 -7.45 -15.75 -0.91
C LEU A 39 -8.27 -16.49 -1.97
N GLY A 40 -8.87 -15.71 -2.87
CA GLY A 40 -9.63 -16.15 -4.02
C GLY A 40 -8.71 -16.58 -5.15
N ASP A 41 -8.82 -15.93 -6.31
CA ASP A 41 -7.92 -16.15 -7.45
C ASP A 41 -6.49 -15.74 -7.13
N MET A 42 -5.54 -16.63 -7.35
CA MET A 42 -4.13 -16.32 -7.25
C MET A 42 -3.41 -16.98 -8.42
N ARG A 43 -2.57 -16.22 -9.11
CA ARG A 43 -1.77 -16.70 -10.22
C ARG A 43 -0.45 -15.95 -10.28
N TYR A 44 0.64 -16.70 -10.41
CA TYR A 44 1.95 -16.17 -10.73
C TYR A 44 2.28 -16.54 -12.17
N ASP A 45 2.48 -15.55 -13.01
CA ASP A 45 2.90 -15.71 -14.40
C ASP A 45 4.38 -15.34 -14.51
N GLY A 46 5.17 -16.24 -15.08
CA GLY A 46 6.52 -15.93 -15.52
C GLY A 46 6.53 -14.94 -16.69
N PRO A 47 7.73 -14.57 -17.16
CA PRO A 47 7.88 -13.64 -18.27
C PRO A 47 7.14 -14.11 -19.51
N ASP A 48 6.32 -13.22 -20.06
CA ASP A 48 5.65 -13.38 -21.34
C ASP A 48 6.69 -13.28 -22.46
N PRO A 49 6.94 -14.37 -23.22
CA PRO A 49 7.93 -14.39 -24.29
C PRO A 49 7.64 -13.36 -25.40
N SER A 50 6.39 -12.93 -25.57
CA SER A 50 6.02 -11.93 -26.58
C SER A 50 6.40 -10.50 -26.18
N LYS A 51 6.56 -10.23 -24.88
CA LYS A 51 6.86 -8.88 -24.36
C LYS A 51 8.35 -8.58 -24.21
N ASN A 52 9.20 -9.62 -24.19
CA ASN A 52 10.67 -9.50 -24.08
C ASN A 52 11.17 -8.57 -22.96
N ASN A 53 10.42 -8.40 -21.88
CA ASN A 53 10.76 -7.51 -20.76
C ASN A 53 11.30 -8.26 -19.53
N GLY A 54 11.23 -9.60 -19.52
CA GLY A 54 11.74 -10.42 -18.41
C GLY A 54 10.95 -10.32 -17.10
N LEU A 55 9.78 -9.68 -17.11
CA LEU A 55 8.99 -9.42 -15.90
C LEU A 55 8.02 -10.56 -15.61
N ALA A 56 8.03 -11.04 -14.37
CA ALA A 56 6.99 -11.92 -13.84
C ALA A 56 5.89 -11.09 -13.18
N THR A 57 4.66 -11.60 -13.20
CA THR A 57 3.48 -10.94 -12.65
C THR A 57 2.83 -11.84 -11.61
N ILE A 58 2.45 -11.28 -10.47
CA ILE A 58 1.59 -11.92 -9.49
C ILE A 58 0.25 -11.18 -9.49
N ALA A 59 -0.84 -11.94 -9.48
CA ALA A 59 -2.18 -11.44 -9.24
C ALA A 59 -2.83 -12.29 -8.15
N ALA A 60 -3.44 -11.64 -7.18
CA ALA A 60 -4.13 -12.26 -6.05
C ALA A 60 -5.39 -11.47 -5.69
N SER A 61 -6.51 -12.17 -5.53
CA SER A 61 -7.81 -11.60 -5.17
C SER A 61 -8.11 -11.91 -3.71
N LEU A 62 -8.34 -10.89 -2.91
CA LEU A 62 -8.76 -11.03 -1.52
C LEU A 62 -10.27 -10.88 -1.43
N GLN A 63 -10.92 -11.90 -0.90
CA GLN A 63 -12.37 -11.99 -0.82
C GLN A 63 -12.87 -11.73 0.60
N GLY A 64 -14.06 -11.13 0.65
CA GLY A 64 -14.83 -10.96 1.88
C GLY A 64 -15.52 -12.24 2.33
N SER A 65 -16.29 -12.14 3.41
CA SER A 65 -17.06 -13.26 3.96
C SER A 65 -18.08 -13.87 2.98
N THR A 66 -18.54 -13.09 2.00
CA THR A 66 -19.49 -13.51 0.95
C THR A 66 -18.82 -14.13 -0.28
N GLY A 67 -17.47 -14.22 -0.31
CA GLY A 67 -16.72 -14.70 -1.47
C GLY A 67 -16.56 -13.69 -2.61
N THR A 68 -17.09 -12.46 -2.45
CA THR A 68 -16.91 -11.38 -3.42
C THR A 68 -15.48 -10.83 -3.33
N PRO A 69 -14.77 -10.64 -4.47
CA PRO A 69 -13.49 -9.95 -4.51
C PRO A 69 -13.59 -8.53 -3.93
N LEU A 70 -12.92 -8.29 -2.80
CA LEU A 70 -12.84 -6.98 -2.16
C LEU A 70 -11.61 -6.21 -2.63
N PHE A 71 -10.47 -6.89 -2.75
CA PHE A 71 -9.21 -6.26 -3.16
C PHE A 71 -8.49 -7.12 -4.21
N GLU A 72 -7.88 -6.46 -5.19
CA GLU A 72 -7.03 -7.09 -6.20
C GLU A 72 -5.59 -6.63 -6.01
N CYS A 73 -4.75 -7.57 -5.61
CA CYS A 73 -3.32 -7.41 -5.35
C CYS A 73 -2.54 -7.78 -6.61
N ILE A 74 -1.89 -6.81 -7.25
CA ILE A 74 -1.13 -7.06 -8.48
C ILE A 74 0.28 -6.51 -8.33
N GLY A 75 1.26 -7.33 -8.68
CA GLY A 75 2.67 -6.99 -8.60
C GLY A 75 3.41 -7.44 -9.85
N GLN A 76 4.40 -6.68 -10.27
CA GLN A 76 5.25 -7.06 -11.39
C GLN A 76 6.71 -6.65 -11.15
N TRP A 77 7.63 -7.58 -11.40
CA TRP A 77 9.06 -7.39 -11.20
C TRP A 77 9.87 -8.38 -12.05
N PRO A 78 11.18 -8.17 -12.26
CA PRO A 78 12.05 -9.14 -12.92
C PRO A 78 11.92 -10.55 -12.32
N LYS A 79 11.77 -11.59 -13.15
CA LYS A 79 11.56 -12.98 -12.65
C LYS A 79 12.61 -13.41 -11.63
N ALA A 80 13.87 -13.05 -11.86
CA ALA A 80 15.00 -13.41 -11.01
C ALA A 80 14.92 -12.86 -9.58
N TRP A 81 14.11 -11.82 -9.36
CA TRP A 81 13.94 -11.22 -8.04
C TRP A 81 13.06 -12.06 -7.14
N GLU A 82 12.14 -12.87 -7.70
CA GLU A 82 11.35 -13.81 -6.88
C GLU A 82 10.60 -13.13 -5.71
N GLY A 83 10.27 -11.84 -5.87
CA GLY A 83 9.61 -11.00 -4.85
C GLY A 83 10.57 -10.24 -3.93
N TRP A 84 11.87 -10.29 -4.21
CA TRP A 84 12.92 -9.64 -3.44
C TRP A 84 13.80 -8.71 -4.28
N TYR A 85 14.03 -7.51 -3.78
CA TYR A 85 14.91 -6.50 -4.34
C TYR A 85 16.34 -6.61 -3.76
N GLU A 86 17.34 -6.04 -4.46
CA GLU A 86 18.75 -6.02 -4.05
C GLU A 86 19.28 -7.39 -3.59
N ASP A 87 19.36 -8.34 -4.53
CA ASP A 87 19.92 -9.68 -4.33
C ASP A 87 19.26 -10.52 -3.23
N GLY A 88 18.02 -10.19 -2.83
CA GLY A 88 17.28 -10.98 -1.85
C GLY A 88 17.14 -10.34 -0.48
N ASN A 89 17.55 -9.08 -0.31
CA ASN A 89 17.59 -8.46 1.02
C ASN A 89 16.29 -7.74 1.40
N LYS A 90 15.54 -7.23 0.41
CA LYS A 90 14.38 -6.37 0.65
C LYS A 90 13.13 -6.95 0.00
N LEU A 91 12.11 -7.24 0.80
CA LEU A 91 10.86 -7.78 0.28
C LEU A 91 10.10 -6.69 -0.50
N ILE A 92 9.58 -7.02 -1.68
CA ILE A 92 8.82 -6.08 -2.52
C ILE A 92 7.36 -6.12 -2.09
N TRP A 93 6.88 -5.01 -1.55
CA TRP A 93 5.46 -4.82 -1.25
C TRP A 93 4.71 -4.30 -2.47
N GLY A 94 3.39 -4.51 -2.51
CA GLY A 94 2.51 -3.98 -3.54
C GLY A 94 1.15 -3.62 -2.95
N ASP A 95 0.44 -2.70 -3.59
CA ASP A 95 -0.91 -2.34 -3.20
C ASP A 95 -1.92 -3.44 -3.58
N CYS A 96 -3.01 -3.52 -2.83
CA CYS A 96 -4.19 -4.28 -3.19
C CYS A 96 -5.34 -3.30 -3.40
N ILE A 97 -5.71 -3.11 -4.67
CA ILE A 97 -6.68 -2.09 -5.07
C ILE A 97 -8.09 -2.56 -4.69
N TYR A 98 -8.81 -1.71 -3.97
CA TYR A 98 -10.21 -1.95 -3.64
C TYR A 98 -11.07 -2.00 -4.92
N THR A 99 -11.85 -3.06 -5.08
CA THR A 99 -12.67 -3.31 -6.27
C THR A 99 -13.94 -2.45 -6.32
N GLY A 100 -14.30 -1.79 -5.22
CA GLY A 100 -15.59 -1.15 -5.06
C GLY A 100 -16.69 -2.08 -4.54
N ALA A 101 -16.40 -3.38 -4.37
CA ALA A 101 -17.38 -4.36 -3.89
C ALA A 101 -17.40 -4.45 -2.36
N GLY A 102 -18.60 -4.49 -1.77
CA GLY A 102 -18.78 -4.64 -0.33
C GLY A 102 -18.53 -3.36 0.46
N LEU A 103 -18.16 -3.52 1.73
CA LEU A 103 -17.75 -2.41 2.61
C LEU A 103 -16.27 -2.61 2.93
N ALA A 104 -15.39 -1.86 2.27
CA ALA A 104 -14.00 -1.77 2.70
C ALA A 104 -13.93 -1.12 4.09
N GLN A 105 -13.49 -1.88 5.09
CA GLN A 105 -13.24 -1.38 6.45
C GLN A 105 -11.78 -0.96 6.64
N ASP A 106 -10.92 -1.36 5.71
CA ASP A 106 -9.49 -1.13 5.73
C ASP A 106 -9.15 0.06 4.84
N ARG A 107 -8.28 0.93 5.33
CA ARG A 107 -7.79 2.10 4.60
C ARG A 107 -6.82 1.70 3.50
N THR A 108 -5.93 0.75 3.80
CA THR A 108 -4.97 0.21 2.85
C THR A 108 -4.85 -1.28 3.06
N VAL A 109 -4.64 -2.01 1.97
CA VAL A 109 -4.28 -3.43 2.01
C VAL A 109 -3.09 -3.59 1.09
N SER A 110 -2.03 -4.22 1.57
CA SER A 110 -0.79 -4.40 0.82
C SER A 110 -0.29 -5.81 1.00
N PHE A 111 0.41 -6.31 0.00
CA PHE A 111 0.88 -7.68 -0.03
C PHE A 111 2.34 -7.74 -0.42
N ALA A 112 2.96 -8.87 -0.10
CA ALA A 112 4.26 -9.23 -0.64
C ALA A 112 4.31 -10.75 -0.83
N VAL A 113 5.19 -11.21 -1.71
CA VAL A 113 5.36 -12.65 -1.97
C VAL A 113 6.82 -13.01 -1.83
N ASP A 114 7.14 -13.95 -0.94
CA ASP A 114 8.44 -14.61 -0.89
C ASP A 114 8.32 -15.91 -1.69
N TRP A 115 8.75 -15.86 -2.95
CA TRP A 115 8.61 -17.00 -3.86
C TRP A 115 9.50 -18.18 -3.43
N LYS A 116 10.67 -17.90 -2.84
CA LYS A 116 11.60 -18.94 -2.36
C LYS A 116 10.97 -19.77 -1.24
N LYS A 117 10.28 -19.11 -0.31
CA LYS A 117 9.53 -19.79 0.76
C LYS A 117 8.11 -20.20 0.35
N ARG A 118 7.67 -19.81 -0.84
CA ARG A 118 6.28 -19.92 -1.30
C ARG A 118 5.32 -19.36 -0.25
N ALA A 119 5.57 -18.15 0.21
CA ALA A 119 4.73 -17.46 1.18
C ALA A 119 4.17 -16.16 0.60
N MET A 120 2.92 -15.85 0.94
CA MET A 120 2.35 -14.53 0.73
C MET A 120 2.16 -13.87 2.09
N TYR A 121 2.58 -12.61 2.16
CA TYR A 121 2.41 -11.74 3.31
C TYR A 121 1.31 -10.72 2.99
N LEU A 122 0.58 -10.36 4.03
CA LEU A 122 -0.48 -9.38 3.94
C LEU A 122 -0.34 -8.39 5.10
N ALA A 123 -0.50 -7.11 4.79
CA ALA A 123 -0.60 -6.04 5.76
C ALA A 123 -1.82 -5.20 5.42
N HIS A 124 -2.54 -4.72 6.43
CA HIS A 124 -3.62 -3.77 6.22
C HIS A 124 -3.71 -2.76 7.36
N THR A 125 -4.09 -1.54 7.01
CA THR A 125 -4.34 -0.47 7.97
C THR A 125 -5.84 -0.18 8.04
N PHE A 126 -6.34 0.18 9.21
CA PHE A 126 -7.76 0.45 9.43
C PHE A 126 -7.94 1.53 10.49
N ALA A 127 -9.06 2.24 10.44
CA ALA A 127 -9.38 3.26 11.43
C ALA A 127 -9.78 2.62 12.77
N CYS A 128 -9.14 3.04 13.86
CA CYS A 128 -9.43 2.54 15.18
C CYS A 128 -10.69 3.16 15.79
N SER A 129 -11.34 2.38 16.67
CA SER A 129 -12.49 2.81 17.47
C SER A 129 -12.10 3.37 18.83
N ASP A 130 -11.10 4.24 18.85
CA ASP A 130 -10.59 4.90 20.06
C ASP A 130 -11.15 6.32 20.27
N LYS A 131 -11.89 6.87 19.29
CA LYS A 131 -12.36 8.27 19.23
C LYS A 131 -11.24 9.30 19.07
N GLU A 132 -9.99 8.87 19.01
CA GLU A 132 -8.81 9.70 18.74
C GLU A 132 -8.50 9.72 17.25
N GLY A 133 -9.08 8.78 16.49
CA GLY A 133 -8.93 8.70 15.04
C GLY A 133 -7.61 8.08 14.62
N SER A 134 -6.99 7.28 15.50
CA SER A 134 -5.76 6.59 15.18
C SER A 134 -5.98 5.48 14.15
N ASP A 135 -4.87 4.99 13.61
CA ASP A 135 -4.85 3.89 12.66
C ASP A 135 -4.21 2.66 13.30
N GLY A 136 -4.85 1.51 13.13
CA GLY A 136 -4.30 0.22 13.50
C GLY A 136 -3.60 -0.44 12.31
N LEU A 137 -2.65 -1.31 12.61
CA LEU A 137 -1.95 -2.15 11.63
C LEU A 137 -2.15 -3.62 12.00
N ALA A 138 -2.49 -4.45 11.03
CA ALA A 138 -2.49 -5.89 11.17
C ALA A 138 -1.70 -6.53 10.04
N ILE A 139 -0.96 -7.57 10.38
CA ILE A 139 -0.07 -8.30 9.47
C ILE A 139 -0.33 -9.79 9.56
N GLY A 140 -0.08 -10.53 8.50
CA GLY A 140 -0.19 -11.98 8.50
C GLY A 140 0.48 -12.61 7.30
N SER A 141 0.51 -13.93 7.30
CA SER A 141 1.10 -14.70 6.22
C SER A 141 0.34 -15.99 5.95
N ILE A 142 0.57 -16.53 4.75
CA ILE A 142 0.06 -17.84 4.35
C ILE A 142 1.12 -18.55 3.52
N SER A 143 1.22 -19.87 3.70
CA SER A 143 2.00 -20.73 2.81
C SER A 143 1.19 -21.07 1.56
N LEU A 144 1.86 -21.04 0.42
CA LEU A 144 1.29 -21.25 -0.90
C LEU A 144 1.71 -22.63 -1.42
N ASP A 145 0.78 -23.58 -1.39
CA ASP A 145 0.95 -24.84 -2.13
C ASP A 145 0.52 -24.61 -3.58
N LEU A 146 1.50 -24.59 -4.49
CA LEU A 146 1.33 -24.15 -5.87
C LEU A 146 1.60 -25.32 -6.83
N ASN A 147 0.75 -25.42 -7.86
CA ASN A 147 1.00 -26.24 -9.03
C ASN A 147 1.49 -25.34 -10.17
N CYS A 148 2.68 -25.64 -10.70
CA CYS A 148 3.33 -24.84 -11.73
C CYS A 148 3.36 -25.59 -13.05
N THR A 149 2.89 -24.95 -14.11
CA THR A 149 2.92 -25.43 -15.49
C THR A 149 3.95 -24.62 -16.26
N THR A 150 4.80 -25.30 -17.02
CA THR A 150 5.72 -24.66 -17.96
C THR A 150 5.34 -25.10 -19.36
N ALA A 151 5.09 -24.14 -20.24
CA ALA A 151 4.79 -24.35 -21.65
C ALA A 151 5.66 -23.42 -22.51
N ASP A 152 5.69 -23.65 -23.82
CA ASP A 152 6.53 -22.89 -24.76
C ASP A 152 6.13 -21.40 -24.83
N ASP A 153 4.89 -21.07 -24.49
CA ASP A 153 4.33 -19.72 -24.45
C ASP A 153 4.43 -19.03 -23.07
N GLY A 154 4.99 -19.71 -22.07
CA GLY A 154 5.22 -19.15 -20.73
C GLY A 154 5.08 -20.17 -19.61
N SER A 155 5.38 -19.73 -18.38
CA SER A 155 5.18 -20.54 -17.18
C SER A 155 4.18 -19.86 -16.27
N PHE A 156 3.25 -20.60 -15.67
CA PHE A 156 2.35 -20.06 -14.66
C PHE A 156 2.19 -21.02 -13.49
N CYS A 157 1.89 -20.47 -12.32
CA CYS A 157 1.63 -21.22 -11.09
C CYS A 157 0.31 -20.76 -10.47
N VAL A 158 -0.49 -21.72 -10.02
CA VAL A 158 -1.77 -21.48 -9.31
C VAL A 158 -1.83 -22.33 -8.04
N PRO A 159 -2.63 -21.95 -7.03
CA PRO A 159 -2.90 -22.78 -5.87
C PRO A 159 -3.33 -24.20 -6.26
N LYS A 160 -2.73 -25.19 -5.61
CA LYS A 160 -3.01 -26.61 -5.85
C LYS A 160 -4.44 -26.95 -5.43
N SER A 161 -5.23 -27.48 -6.36
CA SER A 161 -6.55 -28.02 -6.04
C SER A 161 -6.44 -29.29 -5.19
N PRO A 162 -7.31 -29.48 -4.18
CA PRO A 162 -7.46 -30.76 -3.51
C PRO A 162 -7.86 -31.87 -4.51
N SER A 163 -7.66 -33.13 -4.11
CA SER A 163 -7.98 -34.32 -4.93
C SER A 163 -9.45 -34.41 -5.37
N THR A 164 -10.34 -33.65 -4.72
CA THR A 164 -11.76 -33.51 -5.06
C THR A 164 -12.02 -32.60 -6.25
N GLY A 165 -10.99 -31.95 -6.82
CA GLY A 165 -11.10 -31.04 -7.97
C GLY A 165 -11.70 -29.67 -7.63
N THR A 166 -12.03 -29.42 -6.35
CA THR A 166 -12.54 -28.13 -5.90
C THR A 166 -11.42 -27.09 -5.84
N ARG A 167 -11.78 -25.80 -5.80
CA ARG A 167 -10.81 -24.72 -5.60
C ARG A 167 -10.30 -24.76 -4.15
N PRO A 168 -8.99 -24.58 -3.88
CA PRO A 168 -8.50 -24.56 -2.51
C PRO A 168 -9.03 -23.33 -1.78
N THR A 169 -9.53 -23.52 -0.56
CA THR A 169 -9.91 -22.41 0.33
C THR A 169 -8.68 -21.99 1.11
N LEU A 170 -8.01 -20.94 0.65
CA LEU A 170 -6.85 -20.36 1.31
C LEU A 170 -7.31 -19.18 2.17
N THR A 171 -6.88 -19.13 3.42
CA THR A 171 -7.22 -18.05 4.35
C THR A 171 -5.97 -17.48 4.97
N ILE A 172 -5.80 -16.17 4.85
CA ILE A 172 -4.73 -15.42 5.51
C ILE A 172 -5.30 -14.89 6.81
N SER A 173 -4.72 -15.33 7.93
CA SER A 173 -5.05 -14.77 9.25
C SER A 173 -4.02 -13.70 9.60
N THR A 174 -4.49 -12.50 9.92
CA THR A 174 -3.64 -11.38 10.33
C THR A 174 -3.81 -11.11 11.80
N THR A 175 -2.72 -10.82 12.50
CA THR A 175 -2.68 -10.38 13.89
C THR A 175 -2.43 -8.88 13.97
N LEU A 176 -3.05 -8.24 14.95
CA LEU A 176 -2.80 -6.84 15.27
C LEU A 176 -1.35 -6.65 15.71
N LEU A 177 -0.71 -5.61 15.18
CA LEU A 177 0.54 -5.10 15.73
C LEU A 177 0.26 -4.17 16.93
N PRO A 178 1.27 -3.97 17.80
CA PRO A 178 1.19 -2.97 18.85
C PRO A 178 0.81 -1.60 18.29
N ALA A 179 0.15 -0.79 19.12
CA ALA A 179 -0.14 0.59 18.76
C ALA A 179 1.18 1.36 18.49
N PRO A 180 1.15 2.41 17.66
CA PRO A 180 2.29 3.30 17.46
C PRO A 180 2.86 3.78 18.80
N LEU A 181 4.19 3.88 18.87
CA LEU A 181 4.88 4.54 19.98
C LEU A 181 4.49 6.02 20.00
N ASP A 182 4.34 6.55 21.20
CA ASP A 182 4.17 7.99 21.39
C ASP A 182 5.45 8.72 20.94
N GLY A 183 5.32 9.94 20.41
CA GLY A 183 6.43 10.70 19.81
C GLY A 183 7.55 11.12 20.78
N THR A 184 7.41 10.76 22.06
CA THR A 184 8.38 11.02 23.14
C THR A 184 9.25 9.80 23.49
N VAL A 185 9.03 8.66 22.83
CA VAL A 185 9.71 7.40 23.11
C VAL A 185 11.18 7.42 22.67
N ALA A 186 12.04 6.69 23.39
CA ALA A 186 13.47 6.61 23.11
C ALA A 186 13.74 5.90 21.78
N CYS A 187 14.82 6.29 21.09
CA CYS A 187 15.17 5.77 19.77
C CYS A 187 15.41 4.25 19.78
N ILE A 188 15.90 3.72 20.90
CA ILE A 188 16.12 2.29 21.10
C ILE A 188 14.81 1.49 21.02
N ASP A 189 13.73 1.99 21.62
CA ASP A 189 12.43 1.30 21.59
C ASP A 189 11.87 1.30 20.16
N ALA A 190 12.05 2.40 19.43
CA ALA A 190 11.67 2.49 18.02
C ALA A 190 12.40 1.45 17.16
N SER A 191 13.70 1.23 17.39
CA SER A 191 14.49 0.26 16.63
C SER A 191 14.01 -1.19 16.76
N THR A 192 13.30 -1.51 17.86
CA THR A 192 12.77 -2.86 18.12
C THR A 192 11.38 -3.10 17.51
N GLN A 193 10.70 -2.03 17.08
CA GLN A 193 9.40 -2.15 16.43
C GLN A 193 9.53 -2.42 14.94
N TYR A 194 8.53 -3.11 14.40
CA TYR A 194 8.41 -3.32 12.96
C TYR A 194 8.22 -1.97 12.26
N GLN A 195 9.20 -1.59 11.45
CA GLN A 195 9.17 -0.32 10.72
C GLN A 195 8.27 -0.44 9.50
N SER A 196 7.37 0.52 9.35
CA SER A 196 6.50 0.63 8.19
C SER A 196 5.98 2.05 8.01
N TRP A 197 5.55 2.33 6.78
CA TRP A 197 4.98 3.63 6.43
C TRP A 197 3.65 3.44 5.72
N ARG A 198 2.78 4.44 5.89
CA ARG A 198 1.74 4.71 4.92
C ARG A 198 2.21 5.81 3.97
N LEU A 199 2.27 5.49 2.69
CA LEU A 199 2.48 6.45 1.63
C LEU A 199 1.13 7.07 1.26
N GLU A 200 1.05 8.39 1.29
CA GLU A 200 -0.14 9.19 0.99
C GLU A 200 0.17 10.22 -0.10
N ASN A 201 -0.86 10.74 -0.76
CA ASN A 201 -0.74 11.87 -1.70
C ASN A 201 0.28 11.65 -2.84
N TRP A 202 0.40 10.40 -3.34
CA TRP A 202 1.25 10.12 -4.51
C TRP A 202 0.80 10.97 -5.69
N GLN A 203 1.74 11.73 -6.25
CA GLN A 203 1.52 12.55 -7.42
C GLN A 203 2.75 12.53 -8.34
N ARG A 204 2.53 12.37 -9.64
CA ARG A 204 3.53 12.55 -10.70
C ARG A 204 2.88 13.24 -11.89
N ARG A 205 3.58 14.18 -12.51
CA ARG A 205 3.11 14.92 -13.68
C ARG A 205 3.98 14.56 -14.87
N ILE A 206 3.34 14.10 -15.94
CA ILE A 206 4.01 13.66 -17.16
C ILE A 206 3.45 14.45 -18.33
N GLU A 207 4.30 15.13 -19.08
CA GLU A 207 3.94 15.78 -20.32
C GLU A 207 4.31 14.90 -21.51
N MET A 208 3.41 14.75 -22.47
CA MET A 208 3.64 13.94 -23.67
C MET A 208 3.42 14.74 -24.95
N GLU A 209 4.06 14.36 -26.06
CA GLU A 209 3.80 14.98 -27.35
C GLU A 209 2.34 14.75 -27.80
N PRO A 210 1.73 15.69 -28.55
CA PRO A 210 0.45 15.46 -29.21
C PRO A 210 0.46 14.17 -30.04
N GLY A 211 -0.60 13.36 -29.90
CA GLY A 211 -0.72 12.08 -30.61
C GLY A 211 0.03 10.91 -29.96
N SER A 212 0.67 11.11 -28.80
CA SER A 212 1.22 10.02 -28.00
C SER A 212 0.13 9.03 -27.58
N SER A 213 0.49 7.76 -27.48
CA SER A 213 -0.41 6.69 -26.99
C SER A 213 0.25 5.96 -25.81
N PRO A 214 -0.52 5.27 -24.95
CA PRO A 214 0.06 4.48 -23.85
C PRO A 214 1.08 3.43 -24.30
N THR A 215 0.94 2.90 -25.53
CA THR A 215 1.83 1.88 -26.11
C THR A 215 3.01 2.47 -26.88
N ASN A 216 3.00 3.78 -27.15
CA ASN A 216 4.12 4.52 -27.73
C ASN A 216 4.18 5.92 -27.10
N PRO A 217 4.57 6.01 -25.82
CA PRO A 217 4.59 7.28 -25.12
C PRO A 217 5.81 8.09 -25.56
N LYS A 218 5.58 9.33 -26.00
CA LYS A 218 6.65 10.29 -26.27
C LYS A 218 6.67 11.33 -25.17
N ILE A 219 7.45 11.06 -24.13
CA ILE A 219 7.52 11.90 -22.93
C ILE A 219 8.38 13.13 -23.23
N VAL A 220 7.81 14.30 -23.02
CA VAL A 220 8.48 15.61 -23.11
C VAL A 220 9.12 15.96 -21.77
N SER A 221 8.36 15.82 -20.69
CA SER A 221 8.82 16.10 -19.34
C SER A 221 8.15 15.17 -18.33
N ASP A 222 8.85 14.90 -17.23
CA ASP A 222 8.36 14.07 -16.14
C ASP A 222 8.88 14.63 -14.82
N SER A 223 7.95 15.02 -13.94
CA SER A 223 8.30 15.62 -12.65
C SER A 223 8.98 14.65 -11.69
N GLY A 224 8.91 13.35 -11.96
CA GLY A 224 9.10 12.32 -10.93
C GLY A 224 7.98 12.37 -9.88
N PRO A 225 8.01 11.46 -8.89
CA PRO A 225 6.99 11.43 -7.86
C PRO A 225 7.20 12.47 -6.76
N SER A 226 6.10 12.86 -6.15
CA SER A 226 6.01 13.52 -4.85
C SER A 226 4.95 12.82 -4.02
N PHE A 227 5.17 12.67 -2.72
CA PHE A 227 4.27 11.95 -1.82
C PHE A 227 4.56 12.31 -0.36
N THR A 228 3.70 11.86 0.52
CA THR A 228 3.83 11.96 1.97
C THR A 228 4.07 10.57 2.56
N LEU A 229 5.00 10.42 3.50
CA LEU A 229 5.18 9.20 4.30
C LEU A 229 4.73 9.46 5.72
N ARG A 230 3.86 8.61 6.25
CA ARG A 230 3.50 8.58 7.67
C ARG A 230 4.10 7.34 8.32
N SER A 231 5.03 7.54 9.26
CA SER A 231 5.58 6.42 10.03
C SER A 231 4.51 5.85 10.95
N LEU A 232 4.29 4.54 10.91
CA LEU A 232 3.35 3.87 11.80
C LEU A 232 3.99 3.48 13.14
N ALA A 233 5.31 3.37 13.22
CA ALA A 233 5.99 3.00 14.45
C ALA A 233 6.02 4.15 15.48
N LEU A 234 6.17 5.40 15.03
CA LEU A 234 6.38 6.56 15.93
C LEU A 234 5.39 7.71 15.72
N GLY A 235 4.53 7.60 14.71
CA GLY A 235 3.85 8.77 14.17
C GLY A 235 4.82 9.72 13.47
N GLY A 236 4.28 10.78 12.86
CA GLY A 236 5.07 11.78 12.13
C GLY A 236 4.99 11.62 10.62
N GLU A 237 5.15 12.76 9.94
CA GLU A 237 4.90 12.92 8.52
C GLU A 237 6.15 13.48 7.82
N LEU A 238 6.59 12.80 6.77
CA LEU A 238 7.66 13.24 5.88
C LEU A 238 7.08 13.60 4.51
N SER A 239 7.33 14.82 4.05
CA SER A 239 7.05 15.22 2.68
C SER A 239 8.23 14.87 1.78
N CYS A 240 7.99 14.06 0.75
CA CYS A 240 8.98 13.57 -0.19
C CYS A 240 8.78 14.22 -1.56
N ALA A 241 9.85 14.76 -2.14
CA ALA A 241 9.81 15.35 -3.47
C ALA A 241 11.06 14.98 -4.28
N THR A 242 10.86 14.76 -5.57
CA THR A 242 11.94 14.50 -6.53
C THR A 242 12.88 15.70 -6.60
N SER A 243 14.19 15.45 -6.49
CA SER A 243 15.25 16.45 -6.62
C SER A 243 16.05 16.30 -7.91
N GLY A 244 15.97 15.15 -8.57
CA GLY A 244 16.65 14.89 -9.84
C GLY A 244 16.47 13.47 -10.34
N GLN A 245 17.27 13.11 -11.33
CA GLN A 245 17.27 11.78 -11.93
C GLN A 245 18.70 11.27 -12.08
N GLN A 246 18.92 10.00 -11.78
CA GLN A 246 20.20 9.31 -11.91
C GLN A 246 19.98 7.98 -12.63
N ASN A 247 20.66 7.77 -13.77
CA ASN A 247 20.58 6.53 -14.57
C ASN A 247 19.15 6.09 -14.94
N GLY A 248 18.24 7.05 -15.15
CA GLY A 248 16.84 6.78 -15.48
C GLY A 248 15.90 6.66 -14.27
N THR A 249 16.44 6.61 -13.05
CA THR A 249 15.72 6.53 -11.78
C THR A 249 15.59 7.92 -11.17
N PHE A 250 14.38 8.29 -10.71
CA PHE A 250 14.19 9.52 -9.96
C PHE A 250 14.75 9.38 -8.56
N VAL A 251 15.37 10.42 -8.03
CA VAL A 251 15.87 10.47 -6.66
C VAL A 251 15.30 11.69 -5.95
N GLY A 252 15.11 11.60 -4.65
CA GLY A 252 14.55 12.70 -3.87
C GLY A 252 14.77 12.54 -2.38
N ALA A 253 14.44 13.61 -1.64
CA ALA A 253 14.56 13.65 -0.19
C ALA A 253 13.19 13.74 0.46
N CYS A 254 13.05 13.11 1.62
CA CYS A 254 11.90 13.16 2.50
C CYS A 254 12.23 14.01 3.72
N ARG A 255 11.48 15.09 3.93
CA ARG A 255 11.70 16.07 5.00
C ARG A 255 10.50 16.13 5.93
N PHE A 256 10.76 16.25 7.22
CA PHE A 256 9.72 16.52 8.20
C PHE A 256 9.21 17.96 8.05
N ALA A 257 7.93 18.15 8.38
CA ALA A 257 7.39 19.49 8.55
C ALA A 257 8.09 20.23 9.72
N ASP A 258 8.49 19.49 10.76
CA ASP A 258 9.20 20.03 11.92
C ASP A 258 10.72 19.85 11.79
N ALA A 259 11.46 20.96 11.83
CA ALA A 259 12.91 21.01 11.64
C ALA A 259 13.74 20.35 12.75
N ALA A 260 13.11 19.88 13.83
CA ALA A 260 13.76 19.21 14.96
C ALA A 260 13.91 17.69 14.76
N ALA A 261 13.61 17.17 13.56
CA ALA A 261 13.50 15.74 13.35
C ALA A 261 14.85 15.01 13.43
N ARG A 262 14.90 13.99 14.29
CA ARG A 262 15.99 13.02 14.48
C ARG A 262 16.21 12.07 13.31
N THR A 263 15.54 12.27 12.17
CA THR A 263 15.62 11.33 11.06
C THR A 263 15.62 12.05 9.72
N THR A 264 16.26 11.42 8.75
CA THR A 264 16.31 11.85 7.36
C THR A 264 15.82 10.71 6.49
N GLY A 265 14.99 11.01 5.50
CA GLY A 265 14.57 10.02 4.52
C GLY A 265 15.01 10.41 3.12
N GLU A 266 15.25 9.41 2.29
CA GLU A 266 15.48 9.54 0.87
C GLU A 266 14.70 8.48 0.11
N PHE A 267 14.48 8.72 -1.17
CA PHE A 267 13.84 7.73 -2.02
C PHE A 267 14.48 7.68 -3.40
N SER A 268 14.34 6.52 -4.04
CA SER A 268 14.57 6.35 -5.46
C SER A 268 13.35 5.69 -6.11
N PHE A 269 13.00 6.11 -7.32
CA PHE A 269 11.87 5.57 -8.07
C PHE A 269 12.28 5.22 -9.50
N ASP A 270 12.23 3.95 -9.85
CA ASP A 270 12.44 3.47 -11.22
C ASP A 270 11.10 3.48 -11.96
N PRO A 271 10.88 4.42 -12.91
CA PRO A 271 9.62 4.52 -13.64
C PRO A 271 9.41 3.41 -14.67
N LYS A 272 10.44 2.62 -15.02
CA LYS A 272 10.31 1.48 -15.94
C LYS A 272 9.78 0.24 -15.22
N LEU A 273 10.22 0.06 -13.97
CA LEU A 273 9.79 -1.05 -13.12
C LEU A 273 8.63 -0.70 -12.19
N ASN A 274 8.32 0.60 -12.07
CA ASN A 274 7.44 1.15 -11.03
C ASN A 274 7.88 0.76 -9.62
N MET A 275 9.18 0.70 -9.37
CA MET A 275 9.75 0.38 -8.06
C MET A 275 10.10 1.66 -7.32
N LEU A 276 9.51 1.85 -6.15
CA LEU A 276 9.92 2.89 -5.20
C LEU A 276 10.70 2.22 -4.06
N VAL A 277 11.90 2.71 -3.81
CA VAL A 277 12.74 2.36 -2.66
C VAL A 277 12.79 3.58 -1.76
N ILE A 278 12.50 3.39 -0.47
CA ILE A 278 12.60 4.40 0.57
C ILE A 278 13.65 3.93 1.56
N SER A 279 14.61 4.80 1.87
CA SER A 279 15.50 4.63 3.02
C SER A 279 15.18 5.72 4.05
N GLN A 280 15.08 5.32 5.31
CA GLN A 280 15.01 6.25 6.43
C GLN A 280 16.15 5.97 7.40
N GLN A 281 16.99 6.98 7.61
CA GLN A 281 18.06 6.96 8.59
C GLN A 281 17.61 7.63 9.90
N TRP A 282 17.82 6.93 10.99
CA TRP A 282 17.50 7.35 12.35
C TRP A 282 18.77 7.79 13.07
N ARG A 283 18.81 9.03 13.55
CA ARG A 283 19.89 9.57 14.37
C ARG A 283 19.42 9.61 15.82
N CYS A 284 19.92 8.66 16.60
CA CYS A 284 19.61 8.57 18.01
C CYS A 284 20.65 9.37 18.80
N ASP A 285 20.22 10.31 19.64
CA ASP A 285 21.14 11.10 20.48
C ASP A 285 21.74 10.25 21.62
N ASP A 286 21.01 9.20 22.03
CA ASP A 286 21.27 8.36 23.20
C ASP A 286 21.64 6.91 22.86
N SER A 287 21.67 6.54 21.58
CA SER A 287 21.91 5.17 21.11
C SER A 287 22.49 5.14 19.70
N THR A 288 22.78 3.96 19.16
CA THR A 288 23.29 3.81 17.80
C THR A 288 22.21 4.14 16.78
N SER A 289 22.55 4.99 15.80
CA SER A 289 21.74 5.20 14.61
C SER A 289 21.41 3.89 13.90
N PHE A 290 20.22 3.79 13.32
CA PHE A 290 19.84 2.66 12.48
C PHE A 290 19.20 3.15 11.18
N GLU A 291 19.18 2.28 10.18
CA GLU A 291 18.60 2.54 8.86
C GLU A 291 17.53 1.50 8.59
N THR A 292 16.50 1.91 7.87
CA THR A 292 15.42 1.02 7.48
C THR A 292 14.99 1.32 6.05
N ASP A 293 14.75 0.25 5.31
CA ASP A 293 14.45 0.31 3.88
C ASP A 293 13.10 -0.33 3.60
N GLY A 294 12.29 0.35 2.79
CA GLY A 294 11.04 -0.19 2.24
C GLY A 294 11.10 -0.22 0.71
N VAL A 295 10.63 -1.30 0.10
CA VAL A 295 10.50 -1.42 -1.36
C VAL A 295 9.06 -1.71 -1.72
N ILE A 296 8.53 -0.95 -2.68
CA ILE A 296 7.16 -1.08 -3.14
C ILE A 296 7.05 -1.00 -4.67
N PHE A 297 6.25 -1.90 -5.24
CA PHE A 297 5.69 -1.78 -6.58
C PHE A 297 4.53 -0.78 -6.56
N MET A 298 4.77 0.41 -7.10
CA MET A 298 3.80 1.50 -7.11
C MET A 298 2.82 1.36 -8.27
N GLN A 299 1.55 1.17 -7.93
CA GLN A 299 0.45 1.25 -8.89
C GLN A 299 -0.20 2.62 -8.79
N ALA A 300 -0.12 3.41 -9.86
CA ALA A 300 -0.74 4.72 -9.95
C ALA A 300 -1.61 4.83 -11.21
N SER A 301 -2.73 5.52 -11.08
CA SER A 301 -3.63 5.81 -12.20
C SER A 301 -3.31 7.18 -12.77
N CYS A 302 -3.10 7.26 -14.09
CA CYS A 302 -2.80 8.52 -14.77
C CYS A 302 -4.00 9.02 -15.57
N GLY A 303 -4.47 10.23 -15.25
CA GLY A 303 -5.51 10.93 -15.98
C GLY A 303 -4.94 12.06 -16.84
N ARG A 304 -5.42 12.21 -18.07
CA ARG A 304 -5.08 13.37 -18.92
C ARG A 304 -5.81 14.61 -18.42
N VAL A 305 -5.08 15.70 -18.23
CA VAL A 305 -5.67 17.01 -17.94
C VAL A 305 -6.47 17.47 -19.17
N PHE A 306 -7.71 17.93 -18.95
CA PHE A 306 -8.61 18.33 -20.02
C PHE A 306 -7.95 19.34 -20.98
N ASN A 307 -8.03 19.07 -22.29
CA ASN A 307 -7.41 19.86 -23.35
C ASN A 307 -5.91 20.17 -23.17
N SER A 308 -5.17 19.29 -22.51
CA SER A 308 -3.73 19.45 -22.25
C SER A 308 -2.94 18.21 -22.66
N ASN A 309 -1.64 18.36 -22.84
CA ASN A 309 -0.69 17.26 -23.04
C ASN A 309 -0.15 16.68 -21.72
N MET A 310 -0.65 17.20 -20.60
CA MET A 310 -0.26 16.79 -19.26
C MET A 310 -1.11 15.64 -18.75
N PHE A 311 -0.46 14.66 -18.13
CA PHE A 311 -1.05 13.58 -17.36
C PHE A 311 -0.69 13.76 -15.90
N ILE A 312 -1.67 13.59 -15.02
CA ILE A 312 -1.47 13.57 -13.58
C ILE A 312 -1.72 12.15 -13.11
N CYS A 313 -0.69 11.54 -12.55
CA CYS A 313 -0.74 10.21 -11.97
C CYS A 313 -0.92 10.31 -10.47
N THR A 314 -1.93 9.62 -9.93
CA THR A 314 -2.21 9.57 -8.49
C THR A 314 -2.43 8.14 -8.02
N SER A 315 -2.22 7.89 -6.74
CA SER A 315 -2.55 6.61 -6.10
C SER A 315 -3.29 6.86 -4.79
N ASN A 316 -4.08 5.86 -4.38
CA ASN A 316 -4.64 5.83 -3.03
C ASN A 316 -3.51 5.63 -2.01
N PRO A 317 -3.77 5.82 -0.70
CA PRO A 317 -2.78 5.50 0.30
C PRO A 317 -2.33 4.04 0.19
N VAL A 318 -1.02 3.79 0.33
CA VAL A 318 -0.45 2.44 0.27
C VAL A 318 0.42 2.18 1.49
N TRP A 319 0.47 0.94 1.96
CA TRP A 319 1.33 0.55 3.06
C TRP A 319 2.64 -0.05 2.54
N ILE A 320 3.74 0.29 3.21
CA ILE A 320 5.09 -0.16 2.87
C ILE A 320 5.74 -0.76 4.11
N GLY A 321 6.13 -2.03 4.02
CA GLY A 321 6.86 -2.74 5.06
C GLY A 321 8.36 -2.75 4.80
N THR A 322 9.13 -3.08 5.84
CA THR A 322 10.61 -3.11 5.80
C THR A 322 11.18 -4.53 5.84
N GLY A 323 10.32 -5.54 5.81
CA GLY A 323 10.77 -6.93 5.79
C GLY A 323 9.63 -7.93 5.76
N VAL A 324 9.91 -9.12 6.29
CA VAL A 324 8.94 -10.19 6.50
C VAL A 324 8.11 -9.88 7.75
N VAL A 325 6.82 -10.23 7.70
CA VAL A 325 5.85 -10.09 8.78
C VAL A 325 5.40 -11.43 9.34
#